data_AF-A0A662TQU6-F1
#
_entry.id   AF-A0A662TQU6-F1
#
_cell.length_a   1.000
_cell.length_b   1.000
_cell.length_c   1.000
_cell.angle_alpha   90.00
_cell.angle_beta   90.00
_cell.angle_gamma   90.00
#
_symmetry.space_group_name_H-M   'P 1'
#
loop_
_entity.id
_entity.type
_entity.pdbx_description
1 polymer ?
#
loop_
_entity_poly.entity_id
_entity_poly.type
_entity_poly.pdbx_seq_one_letter_code
_entity_poly.pdbx_strand_id
1 'polypeptide(L)'
;MALLLEASSRWTELLPILLTKNGFSSLWKQFVALELKALPEERLIEAVVVGYHPGTQVANAAVVGVRRFNNLVLMRVFSDTDTAAILLRNRAVTINLTDDPFVLAAAALRGWSKGLEEPELPPEFFCPAKAVAAPCLRKACAVVEARVLWTDAHTYRDRWGTTSVIHAWLEMLSSRVSSVVGVQRGLGFFVEALYALSKAKVARYHQQHEEASRLVGRARGLIRRALQLDARISLALPIVFEFLEELL
;
A
#
# COMPACT_ATOMS: atom_id res chain seq x y z
N MET A 1 -26.11 18.23 -2.11
CA MET A 1 -26.42 17.05 -2.96
C MET A 1 -26.06 17.26 -4.44
N ALA A 2 -26.34 18.42 -5.05
CA ALA A 2 -26.01 18.66 -6.46
C ALA A 2 -24.49 18.62 -6.80
N LEU A 3 -23.63 19.11 -5.90
CA LEU A 3 -22.16 19.10 -6.10
C LEU A 3 -21.51 17.70 -6.02
N LEU A 4 -22.18 16.71 -5.42
CA LEU A 4 -21.69 15.32 -5.32
C LEU A 4 -22.00 14.49 -6.58
N LEU A 5 -23.02 14.89 -7.35
CA LEU A 5 -23.42 14.23 -8.60
C LEU A 5 -22.65 14.76 -9.81
N GLU A 6 -22.28 16.05 -9.82
CA GLU A 6 -21.38 16.57 -10.87
C GLU A 6 -19.98 15.96 -10.79
N ALA A 7 -19.49 15.67 -9.59
CA ALA A 7 -18.21 14.99 -9.41
C ALA A 7 -18.23 13.59 -10.03
N SER A 8 -19.31 12.80 -9.89
CA SER A 8 -19.35 11.40 -10.39
C SER A 8 -19.38 11.31 -11.92
N SER A 9 -20.05 12.26 -12.60
CA SER A 9 -20.22 12.26 -14.06
C SER A 9 -18.93 12.55 -14.84
N ARG A 10 -17.99 13.31 -14.26
CA ARG A 10 -16.71 13.65 -14.91
C ARG A 10 -15.65 12.55 -14.83
N TRP A 11 -15.85 11.50 -14.02
CA TRP A 11 -14.88 10.39 -13.91
C TRP A 11 -15.03 9.37 -15.04
N THR A 12 -16.20 9.24 -15.65
CA THR A 12 -16.45 8.30 -16.75
C THR A 12 -15.72 8.66 -18.04
N GLU A 13 -15.39 9.93 -18.27
CA GLU A 13 -14.75 10.39 -19.51
C GLU A 13 -13.21 10.39 -19.48
N LEU A 14 -12.59 10.31 -18.30
CA LEU A 14 -11.12 10.36 -18.16
C LEU A 14 -10.46 8.97 -18.04
N LEU A 15 -11.23 7.89 -17.99
CA LEU A 15 -10.71 6.53 -17.81
C LEU A 15 -9.89 5.96 -18.99
N PRO A 16 -10.11 6.34 -20.28
CA PRO A 16 -9.27 5.79 -21.36
C PRO A 16 -7.90 6.47 -21.52
N ILE A 17 -7.68 7.65 -20.94
CA ILE A 17 -6.49 8.47 -21.23
C ILE A 17 -5.26 8.06 -20.40
N LEU A 18 -5.44 7.32 -19.30
CA LEU A 18 -4.33 6.88 -18.44
C LEU A 18 -3.63 5.58 -18.86
N LEU A 19 -4.02 4.97 -19.99
CA LEU A 19 -3.49 3.67 -20.43
C LEU A 19 -2.75 3.68 -21.77
N THR A 20 -2.37 4.84 -22.32
CA THR A 20 -1.61 4.85 -23.59
C THR A 20 -0.28 5.58 -23.51
N LYS A 21 0.76 4.78 -23.79
CA LYS A 21 1.98 5.14 -24.52
C LYS A 21 2.72 6.38 -24.02
N ASN A 22 3.29 6.28 -22.83
CA ASN A 22 4.63 6.77 -22.51
C ASN A 22 5.03 6.16 -21.16
N GLY A 23 5.87 5.12 -21.21
CA GLY A 23 6.25 4.25 -20.09
C GLY A 23 7.15 4.89 -19.04
N PHE A 24 6.91 6.16 -18.69
CA PHE A 24 7.67 6.90 -17.68
C PHE A 24 6.85 8.09 -17.13
N SER A 25 5.57 7.94 -16.77
CA SER A 25 4.85 9.05 -16.12
C SER A 25 3.58 8.63 -15.38
N SER A 26 3.56 8.86 -14.06
CA SER A 26 2.52 9.63 -13.32
C SER A 26 2.44 9.24 -11.85
N LEU A 27 2.87 8.03 -11.48
CA LEU A 27 2.78 7.51 -10.11
C LEU A 27 3.86 8.05 -9.14
N TRP A 28 4.93 8.67 -9.63
CA TRP A 28 6.06 9.03 -8.77
C TRP A 28 6.55 10.46 -8.97
N LYS A 29 5.84 11.39 -8.32
CA LYS A 29 6.45 12.58 -7.73
C LYS A 29 6.69 12.28 -6.25
N GLN A 30 7.70 11.44 -5.97
CA GLN A 30 8.01 10.98 -4.61
C GLN A 30 8.61 12.08 -3.73
N PHE A 31 8.14 12.10 -2.48
CA PHE A 31 8.65 12.75 -1.26
C PHE A 31 8.99 14.25 -1.35
N VAL A 32 7.97 15.07 -1.55
CA VAL A 32 8.09 16.49 -1.20
C VAL A 32 7.99 16.63 0.32
N ALA A 33 9.14 16.89 0.96
CA ALA A 33 9.14 17.74 2.13
C ALA A 33 8.60 19.10 1.68
N LEU A 34 7.36 19.45 2.03
CA LEU A 34 6.79 20.82 2.06
C LEU A 34 5.29 20.74 2.33
N GLU A 35 4.99 20.29 3.54
CA GLU A 35 3.97 20.77 4.47
C GLU A 35 4.17 19.90 5.71
N LEU A 36 4.18 20.46 6.92
CA LEU A 36 4.37 19.71 8.19
C LEU A 36 3.13 18.84 8.53
N LYS A 37 2.51 18.23 7.51
CA LYS A 37 1.36 17.35 7.62
C LYS A 37 1.81 15.94 7.23
N ALA A 38 1.35 14.94 7.97
CA ALA A 38 1.77 13.55 7.80
C ALA A 38 1.44 12.97 6.40
N LEU A 39 0.48 13.53 5.67
CA LEU A 39 0.11 13.13 4.32
C LEU A 39 -0.04 14.36 3.41
N PRO A 40 0.59 14.39 2.22
CA PRO A 40 0.40 15.44 1.24
C PRO A 40 -1.01 15.38 0.65
N GLU A 41 -1.59 16.55 0.35
CA GLU A 41 -2.96 16.64 -0.18
C GLU A 41 -3.04 16.27 -1.66
N GLU A 42 -4.16 15.65 -2.06
CA GLU A 42 -4.55 15.24 -3.41
C GLU A 42 -3.56 14.34 -4.16
N ARG A 43 -2.54 13.80 -3.49
CA ARG A 43 -1.56 12.87 -4.08
C ARG A 43 -1.82 11.45 -3.61
N LEU A 44 -1.72 10.51 -4.55
CA LEU A 44 -1.62 9.09 -4.22
C LEU A 44 -0.22 8.80 -3.70
N ILE A 45 -0.12 8.16 -2.55
CA ILE A 45 1.15 7.72 -1.97
C ILE A 45 1.01 6.27 -1.52
N GLU A 46 2.10 5.51 -1.60
CA GLU A 46 2.18 4.19 -1.00
C GLU A 46 2.51 4.34 0.49
N ALA A 47 1.69 3.75 1.35
CA ALA A 47 1.87 3.78 2.80
C ALA A 47 1.64 2.38 3.39
N VAL A 48 2.21 2.12 4.56
CA VAL A 48 1.93 0.88 5.31
C VAL A 48 0.70 1.11 6.17
N VAL A 49 -0.40 0.48 5.80
CA VAL A 49 -1.64 0.54 6.56
C VAL A 49 -1.67 -0.63 7.53
N VAL A 50 -1.94 -0.29 8.79
CA VAL A 50 -1.87 -1.23 9.92
C VAL A 50 -3.20 -1.24 10.67
N GLY A 51 -3.67 -2.43 10.99
CA GLY A 51 -4.89 -2.65 11.78
C GLY A 51 -4.84 -4.00 12.48
N TYR A 52 -5.72 -4.22 13.46
CA TYR A 52 -5.86 -5.54 14.07
C TYR A 52 -6.75 -6.43 13.21
N HIS A 53 -6.44 -7.72 13.07
CA HIS A 53 -7.41 -8.66 12.48
C HIS A 53 -8.72 -8.65 13.29
N PRO A 54 -9.89 -8.76 12.63
CA PRO A 54 -11.19 -8.68 13.31
C PRO A 54 -11.32 -9.67 14.48
N GLY A 55 -11.69 -9.16 15.66
CA GLY A 55 -11.88 -9.96 16.87
C GLY A 55 -10.59 -10.37 17.59
N THR A 56 -9.41 -9.88 17.17
CA THR A 56 -8.11 -10.23 17.77
C THR A 56 -7.29 -8.99 18.12
N GLN A 57 -6.12 -9.20 18.72
CA GLN A 57 -5.07 -8.18 18.91
C GLN A 57 -3.84 -8.44 18.04
N VAL A 58 -3.96 -9.30 17.01
CA VAL A 58 -2.88 -9.57 16.06
C VAL A 58 -2.91 -8.50 14.98
N ALA A 59 -1.78 -7.84 14.76
CA ALA A 59 -1.65 -6.78 13.78
C ALA A 59 -1.44 -7.35 12.38
N ASN A 60 -2.10 -6.75 11.39
CA ASN A 60 -1.84 -6.90 9.96
C ASN A 60 -1.18 -5.63 9.45
N ALA A 61 -0.17 -5.77 8.59
CA ALA A 61 0.46 -4.63 7.92
C ALA A 61 0.50 -4.86 6.40
N ALA A 62 -0.07 -3.92 5.63
CA ALA A 62 -0.10 -4.00 4.17
C ALA A 62 0.35 -2.69 3.52
N VAL A 63 1.06 -2.77 2.40
CA VAL A 63 1.32 -1.59 1.55
C VAL A 63 0.06 -1.27 0.75
N VAL A 64 -0.45 -0.04 0.91
CA VAL A 64 -1.67 0.43 0.24
C VAL A 64 -1.47 1.85 -0.29
N GLY A 65 -1.99 2.09 -1.49
CA GLY A 65 -2.15 3.42 -2.05
C GLY A 65 -3.21 4.22 -1.30
N VAL A 66 -2.79 5.32 -0.68
CA VAL A 66 -3.66 6.24 0.07
C VAL A 66 -3.66 7.62 -0.57
N ARG A 67 -4.81 8.30 -0.59
CA ARG A 67 -4.93 9.66 -1.12
C ARG A 67 -5.72 10.53 -0.17
N ARG A 68 -5.15 11.68 0.20
CA ARG A 68 -5.78 12.63 1.13
C ARG A 68 -6.60 13.69 0.39
N PHE A 69 -7.76 14.05 0.94
CA PHE A 69 -8.62 15.15 0.54
C PHE A 69 -9.05 15.92 1.79
N ASN A 70 -8.50 17.10 2.08
CA ASN A 70 -8.70 17.80 3.35
C ASN A 70 -8.41 16.93 4.59
N ASN A 71 -9.41 16.61 5.41
CA ASN A 71 -9.30 15.72 6.57
C ASN A 71 -9.78 14.29 6.28
N LEU A 72 -10.09 14.00 5.02
CA LEU A 72 -10.49 12.68 4.57
C LEU A 72 -9.33 11.98 3.87
N VAL A 73 -9.31 10.65 3.97
CA VAL A 73 -8.41 9.79 3.21
C VAL A 73 -9.24 8.78 2.45
N LEU A 74 -8.96 8.63 1.16
CA LEU A 74 -9.46 7.55 0.35
C LEU A 74 -8.38 6.46 0.28
N MET A 75 -8.80 5.24 0.57
CA MET A 75 -8.04 4.02 0.31
C MET A 75 -8.77 3.15 -0.70
N ARG A 76 -8.01 2.51 -1.59
CA ARG A 76 -8.53 1.46 -2.47
C ARG A 76 -7.80 0.16 -2.15
N VAL A 77 -8.55 -0.83 -1.67
CA VAL A 77 -8.01 -2.15 -1.31
C VAL A 77 -8.74 -3.25 -2.07
N PHE A 78 -8.06 -4.36 -2.37
CA PHE A 78 -8.73 -5.54 -2.92
C PHE A 78 -9.64 -6.16 -1.86
N SER A 79 -10.84 -6.57 -2.26
CA SER A 79 -11.90 -6.99 -1.33
C SER A 79 -11.60 -8.29 -0.58
N ASP A 80 -10.67 -9.10 -1.10
CA ASP A 80 -10.25 -10.41 -0.60
C ASP A 80 -9.00 -10.33 0.31
N THR A 81 -8.70 -9.16 0.85
CA THR A 81 -7.52 -8.93 1.71
C THR A 81 -7.90 -8.80 3.18
N ASP A 82 -6.97 -9.12 4.08
CA ASP A 82 -7.13 -8.85 5.51
C ASP A 82 -7.37 -7.36 5.79
N THR A 83 -6.71 -6.47 5.03
CA THR A 83 -6.94 -5.03 5.12
C THR A 83 -8.40 -4.67 4.80
N ALA A 84 -9.02 -5.29 3.81
CA ALA A 84 -10.45 -5.10 3.53
C ALA A 84 -11.34 -5.57 4.69
N ALA A 85 -11.05 -6.74 5.28
CA ALA A 85 -11.79 -7.24 6.43
C ALA A 85 -11.70 -6.30 7.64
N ILE A 86 -10.54 -5.70 7.87
CA ILE A 86 -10.29 -4.70 8.92
C ILE A 86 -11.12 -3.44 8.69
N LEU A 87 -11.10 -2.90 7.47
CA LEU A 87 -11.84 -1.69 7.12
C LEU A 87 -13.35 -1.87 7.27
N LEU A 88 -13.87 -3.06 6.93
CA LEU A 88 -15.29 -3.37 7.05
C LEU A 88 -15.74 -3.62 8.49
N ARG A 89 -14.94 -4.34 9.29
CA ARG A 89 -15.35 -4.81 10.63
C ARG A 89 -14.86 -3.91 11.76
N ASN A 90 -13.57 -3.61 11.80
CA ASN A 90 -12.95 -2.85 12.88
C ASN A 90 -13.06 -1.33 12.64
N ARG A 91 -13.16 -0.91 11.38
CA ARG A 91 -13.37 0.49 10.96
C ARG A 91 -12.31 1.46 11.49
N ALA A 92 -11.13 0.96 11.85
CA ALA A 92 -10.04 1.72 12.43
C ALA A 92 -8.70 1.19 11.91
N VAL A 93 -7.84 2.09 11.47
CA VAL A 93 -6.49 1.78 10.98
C VAL A 93 -5.53 2.91 11.32
N THR A 94 -4.24 2.61 11.26
CA THR A 94 -3.21 3.65 11.14
C THR A 94 -2.56 3.60 9.76
N ILE A 95 -2.23 4.76 9.22
CA ILE A 95 -1.52 4.94 7.95
C ILE A 95 -0.11 5.39 8.32
N ASN A 96 0.87 4.55 8.02
CA ASN A 96 2.26 4.75 8.46
C ASN A 96 3.15 5.00 7.25
N LEU A 97 3.89 6.10 7.28
CA LEU A 97 4.98 6.35 6.34
C LEU A 97 6.27 5.80 6.94
N THR A 98 6.99 5.01 6.15
CA THR A 98 8.26 4.41 6.55
C THR A 98 9.22 4.45 5.37
N ASP A 99 10.50 4.65 5.67
CA ASP A 99 11.60 4.48 4.72
C ASP A 99 12.38 3.19 4.96
N ASP A 100 11.91 2.34 5.89
CA ASP A 100 12.51 1.04 6.21
C ASP A 100 12.18 0.01 5.12
N PRO A 101 13.19 -0.44 4.32
CA PRO A 101 12.96 -1.40 3.24
C PRO A 101 12.48 -2.76 3.73
N PHE A 102 12.90 -3.19 4.93
CA PHE A 102 12.48 -4.47 5.50
C PHE A 102 10.98 -4.45 5.77
N VAL A 103 10.50 -3.37 6.42
CA VAL A 103 9.07 -3.19 6.72
C VAL A 103 8.24 -3.15 5.44
N LEU A 104 8.70 -2.43 4.41
CA LEU A 104 7.99 -2.36 3.13
C LEU A 104 7.91 -3.72 2.44
N ALA A 105 9.02 -4.48 2.41
CA ALA A 105 9.03 -5.80 1.78
C ALA A 105 8.16 -6.80 2.54
N ALA A 106 8.25 -6.82 3.88
CA ALA A 106 7.43 -7.66 4.73
C ALA A 106 5.93 -7.39 4.49
N ALA A 107 5.51 -6.12 4.60
CA ALA A 107 4.12 -5.71 4.43
C ALA A 107 3.59 -5.88 2.99
N ALA A 108 4.45 -6.01 1.98
CA ALA A 108 4.04 -6.19 0.59
C ALA A 108 3.99 -7.65 0.13
N LEU A 109 4.85 -8.52 0.70
CA LEU A 109 5.13 -9.86 0.19
C LEU A 109 4.74 -10.98 1.15
N ARG A 110 4.77 -10.73 2.48
CA ARG A 110 4.38 -11.73 3.49
C ARG A 110 2.88 -11.65 3.79
N GLY A 111 2.38 -12.64 4.53
CA GLY A 111 1.04 -12.64 5.13
C GLY A 111 -0.15 -12.72 4.17
N TRP A 112 0.07 -12.76 2.85
CA TRP A 112 -1.03 -12.82 1.89
C TRP A 112 -1.93 -14.04 2.12
N SER A 113 -3.13 -13.77 2.65
CA SER A 113 -4.16 -14.77 2.95
C SER A 113 -3.74 -15.81 3.99
N LYS A 114 -2.69 -15.54 4.77
CA LYS A 114 -2.22 -16.42 5.85
C LYS A 114 -2.80 -16.02 7.23
N GLY A 115 -3.49 -14.88 7.31
CA GLY A 115 -4.22 -14.46 8.50
C GLY A 115 -3.35 -14.44 9.76
N LEU A 116 -3.83 -15.07 10.83
CA LEU A 116 -3.18 -15.05 12.14
C LEU A 116 -1.94 -15.96 12.25
N GLU A 117 -1.74 -16.87 11.29
CA GLU A 117 -0.71 -17.92 11.39
C GLU A 117 0.69 -17.42 11.03
N GLU A 118 0.76 -16.44 10.12
CA GLU A 118 2.03 -15.85 9.66
C GLU A 118 1.91 -14.32 9.55
N PRO A 119 2.02 -13.58 10.67
CA PRO A 119 1.98 -12.12 10.65
C PRO A 119 3.14 -11.56 9.83
N GLU A 120 2.89 -10.48 9.07
CA GLU A 120 3.91 -9.92 8.17
C GLU A 120 5.13 -9.41 8.94
N LEU A 121 4.87 -8.84 10.12
CA LEU A 121 5.87 -8.24 11.00
C LEU A 121 5.74 -8.80 12.42
N PRO A 122 6.87 -8.99 13.11
CA PRO A 122 6.85 -9.36 14.52
C PRO A 122 6.14 -8.31 15.42
N PRO A 123 5.51 -8.71 16.55
CA PRO A 123 4.77 -7.81 17.43
C PRO A 123 5.57 -6.59 17.92
N GLU A 124 6.88 -6.71 18.08
CA GLU A 124 7.77 -5.65 18.54
C GLU A 124 7.85 -4.45 17.57
N PHE A 125 7.48 -4.62 16.30
CA PHE A 125 7.39 -3.51 15.34
C PHE A 125 6.21 -2.58 15.61
N PHE A 126 5.26 -3.00 16.46
CA PHE A 126 4.01 -2.30 16.68
C PHE A 126 3.90 -1.64 18.07
N CYS A 127 3.18 -0.52 18.09
CA CYS A 127 2.72 0.21 19.27
C CYS A 127 1.19 0.37 19.23
N PRO A 128 0.49 0.55 20.35
CA PRO A 128 -0.90 0.98 20.30
C PRO A 128 -1.01 2.44 19.82
N ALA A 129 -1.99 2.72 18.96
CA ALA A 129 -2.38 4.09 18.59
C ALA A 129 -3.12 4.81 19.74
N LYS A 130 -3.21 6.13 19.69
CA LYS A 130 -3.81 6.94 20.75
C LYS A 130 -5.29 7.26 20.52
N ALA A 131 -5.71 7.55 19.30
CA ALA A 131 -7.05 8.02 18.96
C ALA A 131 -7.95 6.94 18.33
N VAL A 132 -7.39 5.78 17.98
CA VAL A 132 -8.12 4.67 17.36
C VAL A 132 -7.69 3.32 17.94
N ALA A 133 -8.59 2.34 17.89
CA ALA A 133 -8.31 0.97 18.29
C ALA A 133 -7.55 0.19 17.19
N ALA A 134 -6.34 0.64 16.87
CA ALA A 134 -5.45 0.01 15.91
C ALA A 134 -3.97 0.12 16.35
N PRO A 135 -3.07 -0.74 15.87
CA PRO A 135 -1.65 -0.57 16.09
C PRO A 135 -1.04 0.48 15.15
N CYS A 136 0.10 1.05 15.54
CA CYS A 136 1.00 1.89 14.78
C CYS A 136 2.37 1.23 14.62
N LEU A 137 3.12 1.58 13.56
CA LEU A 137 4.53 1.20 13.48
C LEU A 137 5.38 2.08 14.42
N ARG A 138 6.25 1.45 15.23
CA ARG A 138 7.08 2.17 16.23
C ARG A 138 8.05 3.16 15.60
N LYS A 139 8.66 2.80 14.46
CA LYS A 139 9.70 3.57 13.77
C LYS A 139 9.17 4.29 12.52
N ALA A 140 7.85 4.51 12.42
CA ALA A 140 7.29 5.25 11.30
C ALA A 140 7.81 6.70 11.27
N CYS A 141 8.15 7.18 10.09
CA CYS A 141 8.48 8.58 9.82
C CYS A 141 7.28 9.48 10.08
N ALA A 142 6.08 9.00 9.76
CA ALA A 142 4.82 9.66 10.09
C ALA A 142 3.71 8.64 10.33
N VAL A 143 2.75 8.98 11.18
CA VAL A 143 1.56 8.16 11.45
C VAL A 143 0.32 9.04 11.38
N VAL A 144 -0.70 8.55 10.69
CA VAL A 144 -2.06 9.08 10.74
C VAL A 144 -2.97 8.03 11.34
N GLU A 145 -3.74 8.43 12.35
CA GLU A 145 -4.74 7.58 13.00
C GLU A 145 -6.10 7.91 12.38
N ALA A 146 -6.75 6.91 11.78
CA ALA A 146 -7.92 7.14 10.94
C ALA A 146 -9.06 6.16 11.24
N ARG A 147 -10.30 6.65 11.09
CA ARG A 147 -11.53 5.86 11.26
C ARG A 147 -12.31 5.83 9.96
N VAL A 148 -12.83 4.66 9.60
CA VAL A 148 -13.65 4.47 8.41
C VAL A 148 -15.01 5.13 8.62
N LEU A 149 -15.34 6.09 7.75
CA LEU A 149 -16.64 6.75 7.70
C LEU A 149 -17.62 5.95 6.84
N TRP A 150 -17.22 5.56 5.63
CA TRP A 150 -18.01 4.68 4.76
C TRP A 150 -17.13 3.90 3.80
N THR A 151 -17.72 2.87 3.20
CA THR A 151 -17.06 1.97 2.25
C THR A 151 -18.00 1.69 1.08
N ASP A 152 -17.45 1.74 -0.13
CA ASP A 152 -18.16 1.40 -1.37
C ASP A 152 -17.44 0.26 -2.07
N ALA A 153 -18.20 -0.75 -2.51
CA ALA A 153 -17.65 -1.89 -3.26
C ALA A 153 -17.76 -1.63 -4.76
N HIS A 154 -16.69 -1.92 -5.48
CA HIS A 154 -16.62 -1.78 -6.94
C HIS A 154 -15.97 -3.00 -7.57
N THR A 155 -16.51 -3.42 -8.71
CA THR A 155 -15.92 -4.49 -9.51
C THR A 155 -15.38 -3.90 -10.80
N TYR A 156 -14.11 -4.18 -11.08
CA TYR A 156 -13.40 -3.76 -12.28
C TYR A 156 -13.08 -4.99 -13.11
N ARG A 157 -13.18 -4.86 -14.43
CA ARG A 157 -12.69 -5.85 -15.38
C ARG A 157 -11.56 -5.24 -16.18
N ASP A 158 -10.41 -5.88 -16.15
CA ASP A 158 -9.27 -5.51 -16.97
C ASP A 158 -8.68 -6.75 -17.66
N ARG A 159 -7.53 -6.59 -18.32
CA ARG A 159 -6.85 -7.70 -19.01
C ARG A 159 -6.39 -8.83 -18.07
N TRP A 160 -6.41 -8.60 -16.76
CA TRP A 160 -5.99 -9.53 -15.71
C TRP A 160 -7.16 -10.32 -15.13
N GLY A 161 -8.39 -9.93 -15.47
CA GLY A 161 -9.61 -10.60 -15.03
C GLY A 161 -10.57 -9.62 -14.37
N THR A 162 -11.42 -10.18 -13.51
CA THR A 162 -12.36 -9.41 -12.70
C THR A 162 -11.77 -9.24 -11.30
N THR A 163 -11.69 -8.00 -10.85
CA THR A 163 -11.15 -7.63 -9.54
C THR A 163 -12.23 -6.87 -8.78
N SER A 164 -12.48 -7.28 -7.54
CA SER A 164 -13.35 -6.56 -6.63
C SER A 164 -12.49 -5.75 -5.67
N VAL A 165 -12.85 -4.49 -5.46
CA VAL A 165 -12.15 -3.57 -4.57
C VAL A 165 -13.14 -2.86 -3.66
N ILE A 166 -12.64 -2.42 -2.51
CA ILE A 166 -13.34 -1.55 -1.59
C ILE A 166 -12.67 -0.19 -1.65
N HIS A 167 -13.49 0.84 -1.92
CA HIS A 167 -13.14 2.22 -1.68
C HIS A 167 -13.55 2.56 -0.25
N ALA A 168 -12.57 2.75 0.63
CA ALA A 168 -12.82 3.15 2.01
C ALA A 168 -12.50 4.64 2.17
N TRP A 169 -13.47 5.40 2.67
CA TRP A 169 -13.30 6.79 3.04
C TRP A 169 -13.13 6.89 4.55
N LEU A 170 -12.02 7.48 4.97
CA LEU A 170 -11.61 7.57 6.36
C LEU A 170 -11.51 9.03 6.79
N GLU A 171 -11.87 9.29 8.05
CA GLU A 171 -11.59 10.53 8.75
C GLU A 171 -10.24 10.45 9.46
N MET A 172 -9.39 11.46 9.26
CA MET A 172 -8.15 11.62 10.02
C MET A 172 -8.47 12.18 11.41
N LEU A 173 -8.22 11.40 12.46
CA LEU A 173 -8.46 11.82 13.84
C LEU A 173 -7.22 12.44 14.48
N SER A 174 -6.04 11.92 14.15
CA SER A 174 -4.78 12.45 14.64
C SER A 174 -3.66 12.21 13.63
N SER A 175 -2.60 13.02 13.70
CA SER A 175 -1.40 12.80 12.91
C SER A 175 -0.15 13.21 13.68
N ARG A 176 0.95 12.49 13.45
CA ARG A 176 2.27 12.82 13.99
C ARG A 176 3.35 12.59 12.94
N VAL A 177 4.36 13.45 12.94
CA VAL A 177 5.56 13.31 12.11
C VAL A 177 6.75 13.19 13.04
N SER A 178 7.46 12.07 12.96
CA SER A 178 8.63 11.76 13.77
C SER A 178 9.93 12.13 13.06
N SER A 179 9.97 12.01 11.73
CA SER A 179 11.13 12.35 10.92
C SER A 179 10.70 12.79 9.51
N VAL A 180 11.53 13.64 8.90
CA VAL A 180 11.39 14.05 7.50
C VAL A 180 12.38 13.24 6.67
N VAL A 181 11.87 12.45 5.73
CA VAL A 181 12.70 11.67 4.82
C VAL A 181 12.78 12.42 3.48
N GLY A 182 14.01 12.63 2.99
CA GLY A 182 14.24 13.22 1.68
C GLY A 182 13.84 12.28 0.54
N VAL A 183 13.80 12.79 -0.69
CA VAL A 183 13.53 11.96 -1.88
C VAL A 183 14.63 10.91 -2.08
N GLN A 184 14.27 9.64 -1.93
CA GLN A 184 15.19 8.50 -2.10
C GLN A 184 14.81 7.67 -3.32
N ARG A 185 15.53 7.88 -4.43
CA ARG A 185 15.27 7.16 -5.69
C ARG A 185 15.42 5.64 -5.56
N GLY A 186 16.36 5.19 -4.73
CA GLY A 186 16.56 3.75 -4.45
C GLY A 186 15.32 3.10 -3.87
N LEU A 187 14.72 3.72 -2.85
CA LEU A 187 13.47 3.27 -2.25
C LEU A 187 12.31 3.24 -3.26
N GLY A 188 12.24 4.23 -4.16
CA GLY A 188 11.23 4.24 -5.21
C GLY A 188 11.34 3.08 -6.21
N PHE A 189 12.55 2.75 -6.66
CA PHE A 189 12.74 1.54 -7.46
C PHE A 189 12.37 0.28 -6.68
N PHE A 190 12.63 0.25 -5.38
CA PHE A 190 12.32 -0.90 -4.54
C PHE A 190 10.80 -1.11 -4.40
N VAL A 191 10.03 -0.07 -4.07
CA VAL A 191 8.55 -0.17 -3.97
C VAL A 191 7.92 -0.63 -5.28
N GLU A 192 8.41 -0.13 -6.41
CA GLU A 192 7.98 -0.59 -7.74
C GLU A 192 8.30 -2.08 -7.99
N ALA A 193 9.44 -2.56 -7.47
CA ALA A 193 9.78 -3.97 -7.56
C ALA A 193 8.84 -4.83 -6.70
N LEU A 194 8.52 -4.38 -5.48
CA LEU A 194 7.55 -5.06 -4.61
C LEU A 194 6.18 -5.15 -5.28
N TYR A 195 5.68 -4.06 -5.87
CA TYR A 195 4.44 -4.07 -6.64
C TYR A 195 4.47 -5.10 -7.80
N ALA A 196 5.58 -5.12 -8.56
CA ALA A 196 5.74 -6.07 -9.65
C ALA A 196 5.74 -7.53 -9.15
N LEU A 197 6.37 -7.81 -8.00
CA LEU A 197 6.38 -9.13 -7.37
C LEU A 197 4.99 -9.55 -6.87
N SER A 198 4.25 -8.67 -6.18
CA SER A 198 2.88 -8.94 -5.75
C SER A 198 1.98 -9.25 -6.96
N LYS A 199 2.12 -8.51 -8.07
CA LYS A 199 1.41 -8.78 -9.32
C LYS A 199 1.85 -10.09 -9.99
N ALA A 200 3.12 -10.48 -9.91
CA ALA A 200 3.59 -11.74 -10.46
C ALA A 200 2.92 -12.94 -9.76
N LYS A 201 2.71 -12.85 -8.45
CA LYS A 201 1.99 -13.88 -7.67
C LYS A 201 0.50 -13.95 -8.03
N VAL A 202 -0.15 -12.80 -8.24
CA VAL A 202 -1.52 -12.78 -8.81
C VAL A 202 -1.57 -13.44 -10.19
N ALA A 203 -0.63 -13.11 -11.08
CA ALA A 203 -0.56 -13.70 -12.42
C ALA A 203 -0.34 -15.22 -12.36
N ARG A 204 0.52 -15.72 -11.46
CA ARG A 204 0.71 -17.15 -11.21
C ARG A 204 -0.57 -17.84 -10.73
N TYR A 205 -1.29 -17.23 -9.79
CA TYR A 205 -2.57 -17.75 -9.31
C TYR A 205 -3.59 -17.94 -10.44
N HIS A 206 -3.60 -17.02 -11.41
CA HIS A 206 -4.44 -17.10 -12.61
C HIS A 206 -3.80 -17.87 -13.79
N GLN A 207 -2.73 -18.64 -13.56
CA GLN A 207 -2.04 -19.46 -14.58
C GLN A 207 -1.47 -18.66 -15.77
N GLN A 208 -1.17 -17.37 -15.58
CA GLN A 208 -0.57 -16.49 -16.60
C GLN A 208 0.98 -16.51 -16.50
N HIS A 209 1.59 -17.66 -16.85
CA HIS A 209 3.01 -17.93 -16.59
C HIS A 209 4.00 -16.99 -17.29
N GLU A 210 3.75 -16.61 -18.55
CA GLU A 210 4.63 -15.70 -19.30
C GLU A 210 4.68 -14.31 -18.65
N GLU A 211 3.51 -13.82 -18.23
CA GLU A 211 3.36 -12.52 -17.63
C GLU A 211 3.94 -12.47 -16.22
N ALA A 212 3.74 -13.53 -15.43
CA ALA A 212 4.43 -13.69 -14.15
C ALA A 212 5.95 -13.63 -14.32
N SER A 213 6.49 -14.35 -15.31
CA SER A 213 7.94 -14.33 -15.63
C SER A 213 8.42 -12.94 -16.04
N ARG A 214 7.64 -12.21 -16.85
CA ARG A 214 7.92 -10.83 -17.25
C ARG A 214 7.98 -9.88 -16.05
N LEU A 215 7.03 -10.01 -15.11
CA LEU A 215 6.97 -9.20 -13.89
C LEU A 215 8.13 -9.49 -12.94
N VAL A 216 8.49 -10.76 -12.76
CA VAL A 216 9.69 -11.17 -11.99
C VAL A 216 10.96 -10.59 -12.62
N GLY A 217 11.10 -10.66 -13.95
CA GLY A 217 12.23 -10.05 -14.67
C GLY A 217 12.32 -8.54 -14.47
N ARG A 218 11.18 -7.83 -14.54
CA ARG A 218 11.10 -6.39 -14.22
C ARG A 218 11.52 -6.12 -12.78
N ALA A 219 10.99 -6.87 -11.81
CA ALA A 219 11.31 -6.70 -10.40
C ALA A 219 12.81 -6.86 -10.13
N ARG A 220 13.45 -7.91 -10.67
CA ARG A 220 14.91 -8.12 -10.57
C ARG A 220 15.70 -6.93 -11.08
N GLY A 221 15.31 -6.38 -12.24
CA GLY A 221 15.95 -5.19 -12.82
C GLY A 221 15.83 -3.95 -11.92
N LEU A 222 14.67 -3.76 -11.29
CA LEU A 222 14.40 -2.66 -10.37
C LEU A 222 15.15 -2.83 -9.03
N ILE A 223 15.16 -4.02 -8.44
CA ILE A 223 15.92 -4.34 -7.21
C ILE A 223 17.40 -4.06 -7.40
N ARG A 224 17.98 -4.47 -8.54
CA ARG A 224 19.39 -4.18 -8.86
C ARG A 224 19.68 -2.68 -8.88
N ARG A 225 18.79 -1.87 -9.48
CA ARG A 225 18.93 -0.40 -9.48
C ARG A 225 18.73 0.19 -8.08
N ALA A 226 17.81 -0.35 -7.30
CA ALA A 226 17.57 0.08 -5.93
C ALA A 226 18.82 -0.13 -5.06
N LEU A 227 19.44 -1.31 -5.13
CA LEU A 227 20.67 -1.65 -4.40
C LEU A 227 21.87 -0.75 -4.75
N GLN A 228 21.96 -0.30 -6.01
CA GLN A 228 23.01 0.63 -6.45
C GLN A 228 22.85 2.04 -5.85
N LEU A 229 21.63 2.42 -5.47
CA LEU A 229 21.31 3.76 -4.99
C LEU A 229 21.07 3.82 -3.49
N ASP A 230 20.73 2.70 -2.86
CA ASP A 230 20.47 2.59 -1.42
C ASP A 230 20.89 1.21 -0.91
N ALA A 231 21.97 1.17 -0.14
CA ALA A 231 22.51 -0.07 0.41
C ALA A 231 21.58 -0.72 1.45
N ARG A 232 20.67 0.04 2.09
CA ARG A 232 19.73 -0.50 3.09
C ARG A 232 18.73 -1.47 2.47
N ILE A 233 18.51 -1.41 1.16
CA ILE A 233 17.67 -2.37 0.43
C ILE A 233 18.17 -3.82 0.62
N SER A 234 19.47 -4.00 0.89
CA SER A 234 20.04 -5.32 1.20
C SER A 234 19.36 -6.02 2.40
N LEU A 235 18.83 -5.25 3.36
CA LEU A 235 18.12 -5.77 4.54
C LEU A 235 16.81 -6.50 4.18
N ALA A 236 16.21 -6.16 3.04
CA ALA A 236 14.96 -6.74 2.59
C ALA A 236 15.14 -7.94 1.63
N LEU A 237 16.38 -8.22 1.19
CA LEU A 237 16.66 -9.29 0.24
C LEU A 237 16.25 -10.69 0.73
N PRO A 238 16.41 -11.06 2.03
CA PRO A 238 15.96 -12.36 2.50
C PRO A 238 14.46 -12.60 2.23
N ILE A 239 13.61 -11.59 2.50
CA ILE A 239 12.16 -11.65 2.25
C ILE A 239 11.88 -11.79 0.76
N VAL A 240 12.59 -11.02 -0.06
CA VAL A 240 12.41 -11.05 -1.51
C VAL A 240 12.81 -12.40 -2.09
N PHE A 241 13.90 -13.01 -1.62
CA PHE A 241 14.33 -14.32 -2.07
C PHE A 241 13.38 -15.43 -1.63
N GLU A 242 12.96 -15.43 -0.37
CA GLU A 242 11.93 -16.32 0.16
C GLU A 242 10.66 -16.27 -0.72
N PHE A 243 10.16 -15.06 -1.02
CA PHE A 243 8.99 -14.88 -1.88
C PHE A 243 9.21 -15.36 -3.32
N LEU A 244 10.41 -15.19 -3.86
CA LEU A 244 10.75 -15.66 -5.21
C LEU A 244 10.82 -17.19 -5.27
N GLU A 245 11.26 -17.85 -4.20
CA GLU A 245 11.27 -19.31 -4.08
C GLU A 245 9.84 -19.87 -4.05
N GLU A 246 8.91 -19.23 -3.33
CA GLU A 246 7.49 -19.60 -3.35
C GLU A 246 6.83 -19.42 -4.73
N LEU A 247 7.36 -18.50 -5.54
CA LEU A 247 6.79 -18.13 -6.83
C LEU A 247 7.19 -19.04 -8.00
N LEU A 248 8.32 -19.74 -7.88
CA LEU A 248 8.93 -20.51 -8.97
C LEU A 248 8.32 -21.90 -9.08
#